data_AF-A0A0Q4I4J4-F1
#
_entry.id   AF-A0A0Q4I4J4-F1
#
_cell.length_a   1.000
_cell.length_b   1.000
_cell.length_c   1.000
_cell.angle_alpha   90.00
_cell.angle_beta   90.00
_cell.angle_gamma   90.00
#
_symmetry.space_group_name_H-M   'P 1'
#
loop_
_entity.id
_entity.type
_entity.pdbx_description
1 polymer ?
#
loop_
_entity_poly.entity_id
_entity_poly.type
_entity_poly.pdbx_seq_one_letter_code
_entity_poly.pdbx_strand_id
1 'polypeptide(L)'
;MIDRGKAGKDDIMTRSGITALFLLGIGLATISVATAGEAVPDRRCVVQSRVAAPVVRDDGRLYFRGQPDRKQSYIAVFKGGFCPGLTPFATAAVETTGAGYCEGDKVRAVMLPNTIPGPICVIDHLMPFAGDVDDPVPDASGNK
;
A
#
# COMPACT_ATOMS: atom_id res chain seq x y z
N MET A 1 -21.09 -43.73 -39.30
CA MET A 1 -19.85 -43.86 -38.50
C MET A 1 -18.71 -43.48 -39.41
N ILE A 2 -18.07 -42.34 -39.11
CA ILE A 2 -17.09 -41.71 -40.00
C ILE A 2 -15.71 -42.30 -39.76
N ASP A 3 -15.06 -42.44 -40.91
CA ASP A 3 -13.82 -43.09 -41.30
C ASP A 3 -12.52 -42.37 -40.84
N ARG A 4 -11.40 -43.10 -40.96
CA ARG A 4 -9.99 -42.69 -41.10
C ARG A 4 -9.23 -42.24 -39.83
N GLY A 5 -8.00 -42.68 -39.61
CA GLY A 5 -7.06 -43.31 -40.55
C GLY A 5 -5.68 -42.69 -40.36
N LYS A 6 -4.80 -43.48 -39.75
CA LYS A 6 -3.38 -43.23 -39.49
C LYS A 6 -2.62 -42.98 -40.80
N ALA A 7 -1.75 -41.97 -40.85
CA ALA A 7 -0.66 -41.90 -41.82
C ALA A 7 0.47 -41.00 -41.28
N GLY A 8 1.62 -41.61 -41.02
CA GLY A 8 2.89 -40.89 -41.07
C GLY A 8 3.30 -40.69 -42.51
N LYS A 9 4.14 -39.68 -42.79
CA LYS A 9 4.97 -39.67 -43.98
C LYS A 9 6.18 -38.75 -43.81
N ASP A 10 7.31 -39.41 -43.83
CA ASP A 10 8.64 -38.88 -44.05
C ASP A 10 8.72 -38.35 -45.50
N ASP A 11 9.46 -37.28 -45.75
CA ASP A 11 10.51 -37.26 -46.79
C ASP A 11 11.05 -35.85 -47.05
N ILE A 12 12.38 -35.82 -47.00
CA ILE A 12 13.30 -34.78 -47.44
C ILE A 12 13.24 -34.68 -48.97
N MET A 13 13.46 -33.49 -49.55
CA MET A 13 14.47 -33.23 -50.61
C MET A 13 14.17 -31.98 -51.48
N THR A 14 15.13 -31.04 -51.47
CA THR A 14 15.63 -30.22 -52.60
C THR A 14 14.77 -29.13 -53.24
N ARG A 15 15.25 -27.88 -53.10
CA ARG A 15 15.47 -26.85 -54.16
C ARG A 15 16.06 -25.58 -53.48
N SER A 16 17.36 -25.31 -53.61
CA SER A 16 18.00 -24.52 -54.68
C SER A 16 17.32 -23.16 -54.93
N GLY A 17 17.97 -22.07 -54.49
CA GLY A 17 17.72 -20.74 -55.05
C GLY A 17 17.80 -19.54 -54.10
N ILE A 18 18.84 -18.73 -54.32
CA ILE A 18 18.81 -17.26 -54.30
C ILE A 18 19.05 -16.56 -52.95
N THR A 19 20.33 -16.23 -52.77
CA THR A 19 20.89 -15.03 -52.14
C THR A 19 19.98 -13.80 -52.17
N ALA A 20 19.64 -13.26 -51.00
CA ALA A 20 19.28 -11.85 -50.86
C ALA A 20 19.79 -11.31 -49.52
N LEU A 21 20.81 -10.47 -49.66
CA LEU A 21 21.32 -9.49 -48.71
C LEU A 21 20.17 -8.84 -47.92
N PHE A 22 20.15 -8.97 -46.59
CA PHE A 22 19.45 -8.00 -45.75
C PHE A 22 20.43 -7.39 -44.75
N LEU A 23 20.51 -6.08 -44.90
CA LEU A 23 21.42 -5.14 -44.29
C LEU A 23 21.29 -5.09 -42.77
N LEU A 24 22.44 -4.84 -42.14
CA LEU A 24 22.65 -4.07 -40.91
C LEU A 24 21.38 -3.42 -40.34
N GLY A 25 20.84 -4.01 -39.28
CA GLY A 25 20.03 -3.33 -38.28
C GLY A 25 20.79 -3.30 -36.97
N ILE A 26 21.64 -2.29 -36.77
CA ILE A 26 22.23 -2.01 -35.46
C ILE A 26 21.09 -1.50 -34.58
N GLY A 27 20.43 -2.43 -33.88
CA GLY A 27 19.45 -2.10 -32.85
C GLY A 27 20.18 -1.41 -31.70
N LEU A 28 19.97 -0.10 -31.55
CA LEU A 28 20.31 0.64 -30.34
C LEU A 28 19.58 -0.03 -29.17
N ALA A 29 20.32 -0.79 -28.36
CA ALA A 29 19.85 -1.25 -27.06
C ALA A 29 19.71 -0.02 -26.16
N THR A 30 18.49 0.47 -25.98
CA THR A 30 18.16 1.47 -24.97
C THR A 30 18.37 0.84 -23.60
N ILE A 31 19.47 1.22 -22.94
CA ILE A 31 19.78 0.80 -21.58
C ILE A 31 18.80 1.56 -20.67
N SER A 32 17.74 0.90 -20.23
CA SER A 32 16.87 1.42 -19.17
C SER A 32 17.70 1.51 -17.89
N VAL A 33 18.17 2.71 -17.56
CA VAL A 33 18.73 3.01 -16.25
C VAL A 33 17.57 2.94 -15.27
N ALA A 34 17.42 1.80 -14.60
CA ALA A 34 16.60 1.72 -13.40
C ALA A 34 17.27 2.62 -12.36
N THR A 35 16.64 3.75 -12.04
CA THR A 35 17.01 4.54 -10.87
C THR A 35 16.85 3.61 -9.67
N ALA A 36 17.97 3.16 -9.12
CA ALA A 36 18.00 2.41 -7.88
C ALA A 36 17.34 3.29 -6.82
N GLY A 37 16.06 3.00 -6.53
CA GLY A 37 15.37 3.63 -5.43
C GLY A 37 16.19 3.35 -4.17
N GLU A 38 16.52 4.41 -3.46
CA GLU A 38 17.14 4.33 -2.14
C GLU A 38 16.38 3.27 -1.34
N ALA A 39 17.08 2.22 -0.90
CA ALA A 39 16.48 1.13 -0.14
C ALA A 39 15.92 1.74 1.15
N VAL A 40 14.62 2.07 1.11
CA VAL A 40 13.89 2.57 2.25
C VAL A 40 14.08 1.51 3.34
N PRO A 41 14.54 1.88 4.55
CA PRO A 41 14.68 0.93 5.65
C PRO A 41 13.38 0.13 5.78
N ASP A 42 13.46 -1.13 6.20
CA ASP A 42 12.32 -2.03 6.34
C ASP A 42 11.28 -1.40 7.29
N ARG A 43 10.38 -0.60 6.72
CA ARG A 43 9.36 0.16 7.44
C ARG A 43 8.23 -0.79 7.68
N ARG A 44 7.79 -0.87 8.93
CA ARG A 44 6.62 -1.68 9.24
C ARG A 44 5.39 -0.99 8.65
N CYS A 45 4.82 -1.61 7.63
CA CYS A 45 3.65 -1.08 6.93
C CYS A 45 2.43 -1.97 7.15
N VAL A 46 1.27 -1.32 7.29
CA VAL A 46 -0.05 -1.95 7.20
C VAL A 46 -0.60 -1.65 5.82
N VAL A 47 -0.89 -2.69 5.06
CA VAL A 47 -1.44 -2.56 3.70
C VAL A 47 -2.80 -1.87 3.75
N GLN A 48 -2.98 -0.81 2.96
CA GLN A 48 -4.19 0.02 3.03
C GLN A 48 -5.46 -0.77 2.69
N SER A 49 -5.38 -1.77 1.83
CA SER A 49 -6.53 -2.63 1.49
C SER A 49 -6.98 -3.56 2.63
N ARG A 50 -6.18 -3.73 3.69
CA ARG A 50 -6.51 -4.58 4.84
C ARG A 50 -7.16 -3.82 5.99
N VAL A 51 -7.23 -2.50 5.89
CA VAL A 51 -7.81 -1.62 6.90
C VAL A 51 -8.81 -0.66 6.25
N ALA A 52 -9.74 -0.14 7.06
CA ALA A 52 -10.61 0.94 6.66
C ALA A 52 -9.86 2.28 6.65
N ALA A 53 -10.58 3.36 6.29
CA ALA A 53 -10.06 4.71 6.42
C ALA A 53 -9.66 4.99 7.89
N PRO A 54 -8.62 5.82 8.14
CA PRO A 54 -8.18 6.15 9.49
C PRO A 54 -9.26 6.93 10.25
N VAL A 55 -9.43 6.64 11.54
CA VAL A 55 -10.44 7.28 12.40
C VAL A 55 -9.76 7.80 13.66
N VAL A 56 -10.09 9.04 14.05
CA VAL A 56 -9.69 9.61 15.34
C VAL A 56 -10.79 9.32 16.35
N ARG A 57 -10.45 8.73 17.49
CA ARG A 57 -11.41 8.43 18.57
C ARG A 57 -11.39 9.49 19.66
N ASP A 58 -12.31 9.34 20.62
CA ASP A 58 -12.48 10.22 21.80
C ASP A 58 -11.24 10.36 22.68
N ASP A 59 -10.33 9.37 22.65
CA ASP A 59 -9.04 9.42 23.33
C ASP A 59 -7.95 10.21 22.57
N GLY A 60 -8.30 10.83 21.43
CA GLY A 60 -7.40 11.62 20.60
C GLY A 60 -6.37 10.78 19.83
N ARG A 61 -6.55 9.46 19.75
CA ARG A 61 -5.64 8.56 19.04
C ARG A 61 -6.17 8.22 17.64
N LEU A 62 -5.24 7.94 16.74
CA LEU A 62 -5.54 7.54 15.36
C LEU A 62 -5.58 6.02 15.25
N TYR A 63 -6.70 5.50 14.77
CA TYR A 63 -6.96 4.08 14.60
C TYR A 63 -7.04 3.72 13.11
N PHE A 64 -6.46 2.57 12.77
CA PHE A 64 -6.64 1.89 11.49
C PHE A 64 -7.43 0.62 11.75
N ARG A 65 -8.75 0.69 11.52
CA ARG A 65 -9.66 -0.43 11.76
C ARG A 65 -9.40 -1.54 10.74
N GLY A 66 -9.21 -2.78 11.18
CA GLY A 66 -9.13 -3.92 10.29
C GLY A 66 -10.43 -4.12 9.48
N GLN A 67 -10.32 -4.62 8.25
CA GLN A 67 -11.49 -5.01 7.47
C GLN A 67 -12.25 -6.17 8.15
N PRO A 68 -13.56 -6.39 7.86
CA PRO A 68 -14.34 -7.45 8.52
C PRO A 68 -13.76 -8.87 8.37
N ASP A 69 -13.06 -9.15 7.27
CA ASP A 69 -12.36 -10.41 7.02
C ASP A 69 -11.03 -10.54 7.78
N ARG A 70 -10.45 -9.41 8.20
CA ARG A 70 -9.19 -9.30 8.93
C ARG A 70 -9.38 -8.42 10.17
N LYS A 71 -9.77 -9.04 11.28
CA LYS A 71 -10.05 -8.41 12.59
C LYS A 71 -8.85 -7.73 13.28
N GLN A 72 -7.73 -7.52 12.58
CA GLN A 72 -6.56 -6.88 13.18
C GLN A 72 -6.60 -5.37 12.94
N SER A 73 -6.78 -4.62 14.01
CA SER A 73 -6.71 -3.16 14.02
C SER A 73 -5.36 -2.67 14.52
N TYR A 74 -5.05 -1.41 14.27
CA TYR A 74 -3.80 -0.78 14.70
C TYR A 74 -4.04 0.62 15.25
N ILE A 75 -3.16 1.06 16.15
CA ILE A 75 -3.10 2.43 16.65
C ILE A 75 -1.80 3.06 16.18
N ALA A 76 -1.87 4.29 15.67
CA ALA A 76 -0.67 5.09 15.38
C ALA A 76 -0.05 5.60 16.68
N VAL A 77 1.24 5.32 16.86
CA VAL A 77 2.06 6.01 17.86
C VAL A 77 2.90 7.04 17.13
N PHE A 78 2.89 8.28 17.60
CA PHE A 78 3.59 9.39 16.95
C PHE A 78 4.95 9.64 17.58
N LYS A 79 5.90 10.17 16.79
CA LYS A 79 7.14 10.72 17.32
C LYS A 79 6.82 11.88 18.26
N GLY A 80 7.28 11.81 19.51
CA GLY A 80 6.88 12.73 20.57
C GLY A 80 5.62 12.30 21.34
N GLY A 81 5.06 11.13 21.04
CA GLY A 81 3.99 10.47 21.79
C GLY A 81 2.56 10.87 21.41
N PHE A 82 2.33 12.14 21.02
CA PHE A 82 1.02 12.64 20.65
C PHE A 82 1.07 13.48 19.37
N CYS A 83 -0.08 13.60 18.68
CA CYS A 83 -0.22 14.46 17.52
C CYS A 83 -1.18 15.62 17.84
N PRO A 84 -0.67 16.86 17.97
CA PRO A 84 -1.52 17.99 18.28
C PRO A 84 -2.57 18.20 17.19
N GLY A 85 -3.82 18.42 17.59
CA GLY A 85 -4.94 18.66 16.69
C GLY A 85 -5.72 17.41 16.28
N LEU A 86 -5.24 16.19 16.56
CA LEU A 86 -6.08 15.00 16.49
C LEU A 86 -7.11 15.03 17.61
N THR A 87 -8.30 15.49 17.26
CA THR A 87 -9.49 15.48 18.10
C THR A 87 -10.55 14.60 17.45
N PRO A 88 -11.59 14.17 18.18
CA PRO A 88 -12.63 13.29 17.63
C PRO A 88 -13.41 13.93 16.47
N PHE A 89 -13.37 15.26 16.38
CA PHE A 89 -14.01 16.04 15.32
C PHE A 89 -13.06 16.35 14.15
N ALA A 90 -11.79 15.96 14.25
CA ALA A 90 -10.81 16.17 13.19
C ALA A 90 -10.77 14.97 12.23
N THR A 91 -10.67 15.27 10.94
CA THR A 91 -10.31 14.27 9.94
C THR A 91 -8.79 14.14 9.89
N ALA A 92 -8.27 12.91 10.00
CA ALA A 92 -6.84 12.67 9.84
C ALA A 92 -6.50 12.47 8.35
N ALA A 93 -5.68 13.36 7.81
CA ALA A 93 -5.07 13.20 6.49
C ALA A 93 -3.68 12.55 6.65
N VAL A 94 -3.49 11.37 6.06
CA VAL A 94 -2.23 10.64 6.09
C VAL A 94 -1.54 10.73 4.73
N GLU A 95 -0.35 11.30 4.69
CA GLU A 95 0.52 11.33 3.51
C GLU A 95 1.29 10.01 3.45
N THR A 96 0.75 9.02 2.73
CA THR A 96 1.30 7.67 2.64
C THR A 96 2.47 7.58 1.66
N THR A 97 3.55 6.93 2.06
CA THR A 97 4.69 6.61 1.20
C THR A 97 4.56 5.23 0.53
N GLY A 98 3.44 4.97 -0.17
CA GLY A 98 3.23 3.73 -0.92
C GLY A 98 1.82 3.18 -0.84
N ALA A 99 1.69 1.84 -0.86
CA ALA A 99 0.41 1.12 -0.86
C ALA A 99 -0.17 0.85 0.55
N GLY A 100 0.38 1.48 1.58
CA GLY A 100 0.04 1.22 2.96
C GLY A 100 0.31 2.41 3.88
N TYR A 101 -0.11 2.25 5.12
CA TYR A 101 0.26 3.14 6.22
C TYR A 101 1.53 2.61 6.86
N CYS A 102 2.56 3.42 6.91
CA CYS A 102 3.90 3.02 7.28
C CYS A 102 4.47 3.88 8.41
N GLU A 103 5.44 3.32 9.11
CA GLU A 103 6.35 4.10 9.96
C GLU A 103 7.00 5.22 9.14
N GLY A 104 7.04 6.43 9.69
CA GLY A 104 7.54 7.62 9.01
C GLY A 104 6.50 8.36 8.15
N ASP A 105 5.29 7.84 7.95
CA ASP A 105 4.23 8.57 7.26
C ASP A 105 3.82 9.81 8.06
N LYS A 106 3.44 10.85 7.31
CA LYS A 106 3.06 12.14 7.89
C LYS A 106 1.55 12.19 8.08
N VAL A 107 1.11 12.72 9.21
CA VAL A 107 -0.29 12.88 9.55
C VAL A 107 -0.57 14.33 9.85
N ARG A 108 -1.70 14.83 9.35
CA ARG A 108 -2.24 16.15 9.65
C ARG A 108 -3.69 16.02 10.09
N ALA A 109 -4.03 16.75 11.15
CA ALA A 109 -5.42 16.96 11.51
C ALA A 109 -6.04 18.05 10.62
N VAL A 110 -7.21 17.76 10.07
CA VAL A 110 -8.01 18.69 9.27
C VAL A 110 -9.35 18.89 9.99
N MET A 111 -9.60 20.09 10.49
CA MET A 111 -10.85 20.44 11.18
C MET A 111 -11.71 21.33 10.28
N LEU A 112 -12.82 20.82 9.76
CA LEU A 112 -13.75 21.64 8.98
C LEU A 112 -14.60 22.54 9.89
N PRO A 113 -14.92 23.79 9.48
CA PRO A 113 -14.63 24.43 8.19
C PRO A 113 -13.27 25.13 8.11
N ASN A 114 -12.44 25.06 9.16
CA ASN A 114 -11.17 25.75 9.21
C ASN A 114 -10.18 25.13 8.20
N THR A 115 -9.80 25.90 7.18
CA THR A 115 -8.96 25.41 6.08
C THR A 115 -7.47 25.31 6.42
N ILE A 116 -7.05 25.76 7.60
CA ILE A 116 -5.66 25.69 8.04
C ILE A 116 -5.38 24.30 8.60
N PRO A 117 -4.55 23.47 7.93
CA PRO A 117 -4.18 22.16 8.44
C PRO A 117 -3.41 22.31 9.76
N GLY A 118 -3.65 21.39 10.69
CA GLY A 118 -2.88 21.29 11.93
C GLY A 118 -1.39 20.98 11.69
N PRO A 119 -0.60 20.91 12.78
CA PRO A 119 0.82 20.56 12.68
C PRO A 119 0.99 19.17 12.06
N ILE A 120 2.16 18.95 11.46
CA ILE A 120 2.55 17.66 10.89
C ILE A 120 3.07 16.78 12.03
N CYS A 121 2.51 15.59 12.13
CA CYS A 121 2.99 14.53 13.00
C CYS A 121 3.58 13.42 12.16
N VAL A 122 4.55 12.68 12.72
CA VAL A 122 5.17 11.55 12.03
C VAL A 122 4.84 10.29 12.80
N ILE A 123 4.31 9.28 12.11
CA ILE A 123 4.09 7.96 12.70
C ILE A 123 5.45 7.39 13.08
N ASP A 124 5.63 7.06 14.35
CA ASP A 124 6.80 6.34 14.83
C ASP A 124 6.65 4.85 14.56
N HIS A 125 5.56 4.25 15.05
CA HIS A 125 5.23 2.86 14.82
C HIS A 125 3.72 2.59 14.90
N LEU A 126 3.31 1.44 14.35
CA LEU A 126 1.92 0.95 14.37
C LEU A 126 1.77 -0.16 15.39
N MET A 127 1.02 0.12 16.45
CA MET A 127 0.78 -0.82 17.54
C MET A 127 -0.47 -1.67 17.25
N PRO A 128 -0.39 -3.01 17.27
CA PRO A 128 -1.59 -3.86 17.16
C PRO A 128 -2.61 -3.54 18.26
N PHE A 129 -3.87 -3.41 17.87
CA PHE A 129 -4.99 -3.20 18.77
C PHE A 129 -5.90 -4.43 18.76
N ALA A 130 -6.18 -4.97 19.94
CA ALA A 130 -6.95 -6.21 20.10
C ALA A 130 -8.46 -5.98 20.29
N GLY A 131 -8.90 -4.73 20.47
CA GLY A 131 -10.32 -4.38 20.63
C GLY A 131 -10.99 -4.05 19.30
N ASP A 132 -12.31 -3.85 19.34
CA ASP A 132 -13.01 -3.23 18.22
C ASP A 132 -12.77 -1.72 18.24
N VAL A 133 -12.50 -1.15 17.07
CA VAL A 133 -12.35 0.30 16.93
C VAL A 133 -13.69 1.00 17.19
N ASP A 134 -14.81 0.29 17.02
CA ASP A 134 -16.15 0.80 17.26
C ASP A 134 -16.62 0.61 18.72
N ASP A 135 -15.90 -0.16 19.55
CA ASP A 135 -16.23 -0.29 20.98
C ASP A 135 -16.08 1.08 21.68
N PRO A 136 -16.90 1.40 22.70
CA PRO A 136 -16.71 2.63 23.48
C PRO A 136 -15.30 2.68 24.11
N VAL A 137 -14.70 3.88 24.14
CA VAL A 137 -13.44 4.08 24.86
C VAL A 137 -13.77 3.91 26.35
N PRO A 138 -13.12 3.00 27.10
CA PRO A 138 -13.32 2.93 28.54
C PRO A 138 -13.00 4.30 29.15
N ASP A 139 -13.93 4.83 29.93
CA ASP A 139 -13.66 6.05 30.66
C ASP A 139 -12.57 5.82 31.74
N ALA A 140 -12.04 6.90 32.32
CA ALA A 140 -11.01 6.79 33.36
C ALA A 140 -11.49 6.02 34.61
N SER A 141 -12.80 5.79 34.75
CA SER A 141 -13.40 4.95 35.80
C SER A 141 -13.43 3.45 35.46
N GLY A 142 -13.04 3.05 34.25
CA GLY A 142 -13.02 1.66 33.82
C GLY A 142 -14.40 1.06 33.60
N ASN A 143 -15.45 1.89 33.51
CA ASN A 143 -16.78 1.40 33.19
C ASN A 143 -16.94 1.31 31.67
N LYS A 144 -17.47 0.16 31.23
CA LYS A 144 -17.85 -0.10 29.84
C LYS A 144 -19.29 0.31 29.59
#